data_AF-H5WIH7-F1
#
_entry.id   AF-H5WIH7-F1
#
_cell.length_a   1.000
_cell.length_b   1.000
_cell.length_c   1.000
_cell.angle_alpha   90.00
_cell.angle_beta   90.00
_cell.angle_gamma   90.00
#
_symmetry.space_group_name_H-M   'P 1'
#
loop_
_entity.id
_entity.type
_entity.pdbx_description
1 polymer ?
#
loop_
_entity_poly.entity_id
_entity_poly.type
_entity_poly.pdbx_seq_one_letter_code
_entity_poly.pdbx_strand_id
1 'polypeptide(L)'
;MEPKTKVFRTHRVLAWLYGIIGSGVIAFAAISSGKLDPSGAVAVLLVFGLLAAGHMAIAKACLAGKRWGRIASIVVACLMLAAFPLGTIIGIYLLGHCWKPWAETPTPGTPAPTVPPRTP
;
A
#
# COMPACT_ATOMS: atom_id res chain seq x y z
N MET A 1 -17.96 5.08 4.63
CA MET A 1 -16.74 4.31 4.95
C MET A 1 -15.69 5.26 5.50
N GLU A 2 -15.05 4.92 6.62
CA GLU A 2 -13.95 5.70 7.19
C GLU A 2 -12.78 5.81 6.19
N PRO A 3 -12.04 6.93 6.18
CA PRO A 3 -10.91 7.14 5.26
C PRO A 3 -9.86 6.03 5.31
N LYS A 4 -9.50 5.55 6.50
CA LYS A 4 -8.52 4.46 6.69
C LYS A 4 -8.94 3.16 5.99
N THR A 5 -10.24 2.86 5.97
CA THR A 5 -10.80 1.67 5.31
C THR A 5 -10.74 1.79 3.78
N LYS A 6 -10.94 3.00 3.24
CA LYS A 6 -10.78 3.26 1.81
C LYS A 6 -9.32 3.07 1.38
N VAL A 7 -8.38 3.67 2.11
CA VAL A 7 -6.93 3.54 1.88
C VAL A 7 -6.48 2.08 1.99
N PHE A 8 -6.97 1.34 2.99
CA PHE A 8 -6.75 -0.10 3.10
C PHE A 8 -7.18 -0.85 1.84
N ARG A 9 -8.39 -0.60 1.34
CA ARG A 9 -8.90 -1.29 0.13
C ARG A 9 -8.07 -0.93 -1.10
N THR A 10 -7.64 0.32 -1.24
CA THR A 10 -6.78 0.74 -2.35
C THR A 10 -5.44 0.02 -2.35
N HIS A 11 -4.72 0.00 -1.22
CA HIS A 11 -3.48 -0.78 -1.12
C HIS A 11 -3.72 -2.28 -1.29
N ARG A 12 -4.89 -2.79 -0.88
CA ARG A 12 -5.27 -4.18 -1.13
C ARG A 12 -5.41 -4.51 -2.60
N VAL A 13 -6.10 -3.66 -3.35
CA VAL A 13 -6.23 -3.80 -4.80
C VAL A 13 -4.86 -3.68 -5.47
N LEU A 14 -4.02 -2.74 -5.06
CA LEU A 14 -2.66 -2.59 -5.61
C LEU A 14 -1.80 -3.84 -5.40
N ALA A 15 -1.82 -4.44 -4.21
CA ALA A 15 -1.05 -5.66 -3.97
C ALA A 15 -1.53 -6.83 -4.84
N TRP A 16 -2.84 -6.99 -4.98
CA TRP A 16 -3.40 -8.00 -5.90
C TRP A 16 -3.00 -7.71 -7.35
N LEU A 17 -3.06 -6.44 -7.77
CA LEU A 17 -2.66 -6.04 -9.11
C LEU A 17 -1.19 -6.41 -9.38
N TYR A 18 -0.26 -6.07 -8.48
CA TYR A 18 1.15 -6.44 -8.63
C TYR A 18 1.36 -7.96 -8.60
N GLY A 19 0.64 -8.68 -7.75
CA GLY A 19 0.69 -10.15 -7.74
C GLY A 19 0.21 -10.80 -9.04
N ILE A 20 -0.89 -10.29 -9.61
CA ILE A 20 -1.44 -10.75 -10.89
C ILE A 20 -0.50 -10.41 -12.04
N ILE A 21 0.04 -9.19 -12.09
CA ILE A 21 0.99 -8.78 -13.13
C ILE A 21 2.24 -9.64 -13.07
N GLY A 22 2.85 -9.79 -11.88
CA GLY A 22 4.06 -10.62 -11.73
C GLY A 22 3.83 -12.07 -12.15
N SER A 23 2.71 -12.66 -11.72
CA SER A 23 2.34 -14.03 -12.13
C SER A 23 2.08 -14.13 -13.63
N GLY A 24 1.41 -13.14 -14.21
CA GLY A 24 1.14 -13.06 -15.64
C GLY A 24 2.41 -12.94 -16.48
N VAL A 25 3.39 -12.15 -16.04
CA VAL A 25 4.70 -12.04 -16.70
C VAL A 25 5.43 -13.39 -16.71
N ILE A 26 5.44 -14.10 -15.57
CA ILE A 26 6.06 -15.43 -15.47
C ILE A 26 5.35 -16.44 -16.38
N ALA A 27 4.01 -16.48 -16.33
CA ALA A 27 3.21 -17.37 -17.16
C ALA A 27 3.41 -17.09 -18.65
N PHE A 28 3.39 -15.82 -19.04
CA PHE A 28 3.63 -15.40 -20.43
C PHE A 28 5.02 -15.81 -20.91
N ALA A 29 6.07 -15.57 -20.12
CA ALA A 29 7.44 -15.97 -20.45
C ALA A 29 7.57 -17.50 -20.61
N ALA A 30 6.95 -18.26 -19.71
CA ALA A 30 6.94 -19.73 -19.77
C ALA A 30 6.22 -20.27 -21.01
N ILE A 31 5.06 -19.70 -21.36
CA ILE A 31 4.26 -20.12 -22.53
C ILE A 31 4.96 -19.74 -23.84
N SER A 32 5.51 -18.51 -23.92
CA SER A 32 6.11 -17.99 -25.15
C SER A 32 7.46 -18.62 -25.50
N SER A 33 8.25 -19.01 -24.49
CA SER A 33 9.56 -19.65 -24.70
C SER A 33 9.53 -21.18 -24.59
N GLY A 34 8.42 -21.75 -24.10
CA GLY A 34 8.28 -23.19 -23.83
C GLY A 34 9.13 -23.70 -22.67
N LYS A 35 9.83 -22.82 -21.95
CA LYS A 35 10.69 -23.15 -20.80
C LYS A 35 10.54 -22.06 -19.73
N LEU A 36 10.72 -22.41 -18.47
CA LEU A 36 10.80 -21.42 -17.38
C LEU A 36 12.27 -21.19 -17.04
N ASP A 37 12.78 -19.98 -17.27
CA ASP A 37 14.08 -19.56 -16.72
C ASP A 37 13.91 -19.29 -15.21
N PRO A 38 14.53 -20.10 -14.33
CA PRO A 38 14.37 -19.93 -12.89
C PRO A 38 14.91 -18.58 -12.39
N SER A 39 15.99 -18.09 -13.00
CA SER A 39 16.64 -16.86 -12.55
C SER A 39 15.78 -15.62 -12.83
N GLY A 40 15.26 -15.51 -14.05
CA GLY A 40 14.27 -14.49 -14.42
C GLY A 40 12.99 -14.59 -13.59
N ALA A 41 12.47 -15.81 -13.36
CA ALA A 41 11.28 -16.01 -12.53
C ALA A 41 11.49 -15.52 -11.09
N VAL A 42 12.63 -15.85 -10.47
CA VAL A 42 12.98 -15.36 -9.12
C VAL A 42 13.09 -13.84 -9.10
N ALA A 43 13.73 -13.22 -10.11
CA ALA A 43 13.83 -11.76 -10.18
C ALA A 43 12.45 -11.09 -10.26
N VAL A 44 11.55 -11.61 -11.10
CA VAL A 44 10.17 -11.11 -11.20
C VAL A 44 9.41 -11.29 -9.88
N LEU A 45 9.53 -12.46 -9.25
CA LEU A 45 8.91 -12.72 -7.94
C LEU A 45 9.43 -11.81 -6.85
N LEU A 46 10.73 -11.49 -6.84
CA LEU A 46 11.29 -10.57 -5.86
C LEU A 46 10.75 -9.16 -6.07
N VAL A 47 10.76 -8.64 -7.29
CA VAL A 47 10.29 -7.27 -7.56
C VAL A 47 8.79 -7.14 -7.29
N PHE A 48 7.95 -7.96 -7.93
CA PHE A 48 6.50 -7.87 -7.79
C PHE A 48 6.03 -8.36 -6.42
N GLY A 49 6.70 -9.36 -5.85
CA GLY A 49 6.42 -9.86 -4.51
C GLY A 49 6.72 -8.83 -3.43
N LEU A 50 7.85 -8.11 -3.51
CA LEU A 50 8.15 -7.02 -2.58
C LEU A 50 7.16 -5.86 -2.70
N LEU A 51 6.78 -5.49 -3.93
CA LEU A 51 5.75 -4.46 -4.15
C LEU A 51 4.40 -4.87 -3.56
N ALA A 52 3.95 -6.10 -3.83
CA ALA A 52 2.70 -6.64 -3.29
C ALA A 52 2.73 -6.75 -1.76
N ALA A 53 3.83 -7.25 -1.19
CA ALA A 53 4.02 -7.38 0.24
C ALA A 53 4.07 -6.01 0.93
N GLY A 54 4.78 -5.04 0.35
CA GLY A 54 4.85 -3.67 0.85
C GLY A 54 3.47 -3.01 0.88
N HIS A 55 2.70 -3.12 -0.19
CA HIS A 55 1.32 -2.64 -0.21
C HIS A 55 0.44 -3.37 0.82
N MET A 56 0.62 -4.68 1.04
CA MET A 56 -0.10 -5.40 2.10
C MET A 56 0.25 -4.94 3.50
N ALA A 57 1.53 -4.69 3.77
CA ALA A 57 1.98 -4.17 5.05
C ALA A 57 1.33 -2.80 5.35
N ILE A 58 1.34 -1.90 4.38
CA ILE A 58 0.69 -0.58 4.50
C ILE A 58 -0.83 -0.73 4.68
N ALA A 59 -1.48 -1.60 3.88
CA ALA A 59 -2.91 -1.85 4.02
C ALA A 59 -3.28 -2.27 5.45
N LYS A 60 -2.57 -3.27 6.00
CA LYS A 60 -2.80 -3.76 7.37
C LYS A 60 -2.58 -2.65 8.41
N ALA A 61 -1.59 -1.79 8.20
CA ALA A 61 -1.31 -0.65 9.07
C ALA A 61 -2.44 0.39 9.06
N CYS A 62 -2.96 0.74 7.88
CA CYS A 62 -4.09 1.64 7.72
C CYS A 62 -5.36 1.07 8.37
N LEU A 63 -5.65 -0.23 8.16
CA LEU A 63 -6.80 -0.89 8.79
C LEU A 63 -6.71 -0.83 10.32
N ALA A 64 -5.51 -1.05 10.87
CA ALA A 64 -5.21 -0.93 12.29
C ALA A 64 -5.09 0.54 12.79
N GLY A 65 -5.39 1.54 11.96
CA GLY A 65 -5.36 2.95 12.34
C GLY A 65 -3.97 3.50 12.68
N LYS A 66 -2.88 2.82 12.29
CA LYS A 66 -1.52 3.20 12.69
C LYS A 66 -1.05 4.46 11.96
N ARG A 67 -0.37 5.36 12.68
CA ARG A 67 0.21 6.61 12.13
C ARG A 67 1.14 6.38 10.94
N TRP A 68 2.04 5.40 11.06
CA TRP A 68 3.01 5.11 10.01
C TRP A 68 2.35 4.60 8.73
N GLY A 69 1.19 3.91 8.84
CA GLY A 69 0.42 3.50 7.67
C GLY A 69 -0.03 4.70 6.85
N ARG A 70 -0.51 5.77 7.51
CA ARG A 70 -0.87 7.03 6.85
C ARG A 70 0.33 7.68 6.15
N ILE A 71 1.46 7.78 6.85
CA ILE A 71 2.68 8.39 6.31
C ILE A 71 3.17 7.62 5.08
N ALA A 72 3.22 6.30 5.16
CA ALA A 72 3.60 5.45 4.04
C ALA A 72 2.64 5.61 2.86
N SER A 73 1.33 5.70 3.10
CA SER A 73 0.34 5.97 2.04
C SER A 73 0.54 7.33 1.37
N ILE A 74 0.93 8.37 2.10
CA ILE A 74 1.25 9.69 1.53
C ILE A 74 2.49 9.59 0.63
N VAL A 75 3.55 8.92 1.09
CA VAL A 75 4.77 8.72 0.29
C VAL A 75 4.45 7.97 -1.00
N VAL A 76 3.70 6.86 -0.89
CA VAL A 76 3.24 6.09 -2.06
C VAL A 76 2.37 6.94 -2.97
N ALA A 77 1.47 7.76 -2.43
CA ALA A 77 0.63 8.66 -3.22
C ALA A 77 1.48 9.63 -4.05
N CYS A 78 2.48 10.28 -3.44
CA CYS A 78 3.41 11.18 -4.13
C CYS A 78 4.17 10.45 -5.25
N LEU A 79 4.65 9.23 -5.02
CA LEU A 79 5.32 8.43 -6.05
C LEU A 79 4.36 8.07 -7.20
N MET A 80 3.11 7.72 -6.88
CA MET A 80 2.10 7.38 -7.88
C MET A 80 1.70 8.58 -8.76
N LEU A 81 1.81 9.81 -8.28
CA LEU A 81 1.51 11.01 -9.09
C LEU A 81 2.37 11.09 -10.37
N ALA A 82 3.59 10.55 -10.34
CA ALA A 82 4.48 10.49 -11.51
C ALA A 82 4.10 9.39 -12.53
N ALA A 83 3.29 8.41 -12.14
CA ALA A 83 2.89 7.28 -13.00
C ALA A 83 1.59 7.61 -13.78
N PHE A 84 1.63 8.64 -14.62
CA PHE A 84 0.47 9.14 -15.37
C PHE A 84 -0.04 8.13 -16.43
N PRO A 85 -1.37 8.01 -16.65
CA PRO A 85 -2.47 8.70 -15.94
C PRO A 85 -2.99 7.94 -14.73
N LEU A 86 -2.89 6.61 -14.73
CA LEU A 86 -3.56 5.75 -13.76
C LEU A 86 -3.03 5.97 -12.33
N GLY A 87 -1.71 6.08 -12.20
CA GLY A 87 -1.06 6.37 -10.93
C GLY A 87 -1.45 7.73 -10.39
N THR A 88 -1.59 8.75 -11.25
CA THR A 88 -2.01 10.09 -10.82
C THR A 88 -3.40 10.06 -10.18
N ILE A 89 -4.36 9.36 -10.78
CA ILE A 89 -5.72 9.21 -10.21
C ILE A 89 -5.67 8.52 -8.85
N ILE A 90 -4.93 7.42 -8.73
CA ILE A 90 -4.78 6.66 -7.49
C ILE A 90 -4.04 7.50 -6.42
N GLY A 91 -3.01 8.24 -6.82
CA GLY A 91 -2.22 9.10 -5.95
C GLY A 91 -3.07 10.23 -5.36
N ILE A 92 -3.82 10.95 -6.19
CA ILE A 92 -4.76 11.99 -5.73
C ILE A 92 -5.79 11.38 -4.77
N TYR A 93 -6.34 10.21 -5.11
CA TYR A 93 -7.30 9.52 -4.24
C TYR A 93 -6.72 9.19 -2.87
N LEU A 94 -5.51 8.60 -2.82
CA LEU A 94 -4.85 8.26 -1.56
C LEU A 94 -4.52 9.51 -0.74
N LEU A 95 -3.98 10.55 -1.38
CA LEU A 95 -3.58 11.79 -0.72
C LEU A 95 -4.80 12.49 -0.10
N GLY A 96 -5.91 12.59 -0.83
CA GLY A 96 -7.15 13.18 -0.32
C GLY A 96 -7.71 12.46 0.91
N HIS A 97 -7.54 11.14 0.99
CA HIS A 97 -7.98 10.35 2.15
C HIS A 97 -6.96 10.28 3.30
N CYS A 98 -5.71 10.70 3.06
CA CYS A 98 -4.66 10.77 4.09
C CYS A 98 -4.40 12.20 4.59
N TRP A 99 -5.00 13.23 3.98
CA TRP A 99 -4.73 14.63 4.28
C TRP A 99 -5.00 15.00 5.74
N LYS A 100 -6.08 14.47 6.31
CA LYS A 100 -6.41 14.66 7.73
C LYS A 100 -6.00 13.42 8.54
N PRO A 101 -5.39 13.61 9.73
CA PRO A 101 -5.17 12.50 10.65
C PRO A 101 -6.47 11.79 11.00
N TRP A 102 -6.46 10.45 10.94
CA TRP A 102 -7.51 9.63 11.54
C TRP A 102 -7.15 9.29 13.00
N ALA A 103 -8.17 8.97 13.80
CA ALA A 103 -7.99 8.51 15.17
C ALA A 103 -7.10 7.25 15.19
N GLU A 104 -6.04 7.31 15.99
CA GLU A 104 -5.13 6.19 16.18
C GLU A 104 -5.79 5.15 17.08
N THR A 105 -5.65 3.87 16.73
CA THR A 105 -6.03 2.80 17.65
C THR A 105 -4.96 2.74 18.74
N PRO A 106 -5.34 2.83 20.03
CA PRO A 106 -4.38 2.75 21.13
C PRO A 106 -3.55 1.46 21.01
N THR A 107 -2.23 1.59 21.05
CA THR A 107 -1.36 0.42 21.09
C THR A 107 -1.49 -0.20 22.49
N PRO A 108 -1.78 -1.52 22.62
CA PRO A 108 -1.84 -2.17 23.93
C PRO A 108 -0.56 -1.90 24.72
N GLY A 109 -0.69 -1.34 25.92
CA GLY A 109 0.44 -0.98 26.79
C GLY A 109 1.00 0.44 26.62
N THR A 110 0.47 1.26 25.69
CA THR A 110 0.80 2.69 25.65
C THR A 110 -0.16 3.46 26.54
N PRO A 111 0.29 4.20 27.57
CA PRO A 111 -0.58 5.03 28.39
C PRO A 111 -1.31 6.04 27.49
N ALA A 112 -2.59 6.28 27.77
CA ALA A 112 -3.39 7.23 27.01
C ALA A 112 -2.62 8.56 26.89
N PRO A 113 -2.57 9.20 25.70
CA PRO A 113 -1.93 10.49 25.58
C PRO A 113 -2.56 11.43 26.61
N THR A 114 -1.76 11.91 27.56
CA THR A 114 -2.19 12.91 28.52
C THR A 114 -2.49 14.16 27.73
N VAL A 115 -3.77 14.37 27.40
CA VAL A 115 -4.22 15.61 26.78
C VAL A 115 -3.90 16.71 27.80
N PRO A 116 -2.97 17.64 27.53
CA PRO A 116 -2.77 18.75 28.43
C PRO A 116 -4.11 19.51 28.53
N PRO A 117 -4.51 19.97 29.73
CA PRO A 117 -5.75 20.71 29.89
C PRO A 117 -5.78 21.84 28.87
N ARG A 118 -6.88 21.97 28.12
CA ARG A 118 -7.08 23.15 27.28
C ARG A 118 -7.06 24.35 28.22
N THR A 119 -6.04 25.20 28.07
CA THR A 119 -6.05 26.50 28.74
C THR A 119 -7.30 27.26 28.27
N PRO A 120 -8.02 27.92 29.20
CA PRO A 120 -9.27 28.62 28.90
C PRO A 120 -9.09 29.73 27.87
#